data_AF-A0A161IX08-F1
#
_entry.id   AF-A0A161IX08-F1
#
_cell.length_a   1.000
_cell.length_b   1.000
_cell.length_c   1.000
_cell.angle_alpha   90.00
_cell.angle_beta   90.00
_cell.angle_gamma   90.00
#
_symmetry.space_group_name_H-M   'P 1'
#
loop_
_entity.id
_entity.type
_entity.pdbx_description
1 polymer ?
#
loop_
_entity_poly.entity_id
_entity_poly.type
_entity_poly.pdbx_seq_one_letter_code
_entity_poly.pdbx_strand_id
1 'polypeptide(L)'
;MLKDGGIKQKSKALSANDHSPFFKDQSTVKVGNLIWSTGFKSGDSRIKLPAIFKEKEMPIHKGGVTDSQGLYFLGLPWQYRRGSALLQGGGEVADI
;
A
#
# COMPACT_ATOMS: atom_id res chain seq x y z
N MET A 1 2.27 -9.21 22.61
CA MET A 1 1.37 -10.30 23.02
C MET A 1 0.02 -9.67 23.33
N LEU A 2 -1.04 -9.95 22.56
CA LEU A 2 -2.37 -9.41 22.82
C LEU A 2 -2.86 -10.00 24.15
N LYS A 3 -2.94 -9.17 25.19
CA LYS A 3 -3.50 -9.54 26.49
C LYS A 3 -4.93 -8.98 26.57
N ASP A 4 -5.84 -9.83 27.01
CA ASP A 4 -7.21 -9.59 27.50
C ASP A 4 -8.41 -9.46 26.54
N GLY A 5 -9.39 -10.33 26.84
CA GLY A 5 -10.84 -10.07 27.00
C GLY A 5 -11.69 -9.72 25.78
N GLY A 6 -11.30 -8.71 25.02
CA GLY A 6 -12.14 -8.11 23.98
C GLY A 6 -11.75 -8.46 22.55
N ILE A 7 -10.53 -8.95 22.34
CA ILE A 7 -9.97 -9.18 21.01
C ILE A 7 -9.94 -10.66 20.69
N LYS A 8 -10.74 -11.07 19.70
CA LYS A 8 -10.73 -12.43 19.15
C LYS A 8 -10.04 -12.41 17.79
N GLN A 9 -8.83 -12.94 17.73
CA GLN A 9 -8.14 -13.14 16.45
C GLN A 9 -8.83 -14.27 15.67
N LYS A 10 -9.05 -14.06 14.38
CA LYS A 10 -9.66 -15.03 13.46
C LYS A 10 -8.66 -15.45 12.40
N SER A 11 -8.93 -16.59 11.75
CA SER A 11 -8.20 -16.99 10.54
C SER A 11 -8.43 -15.97 9.41
N LYS A 12 -7.68 -16.10 8.30
CA LYS A 12 -7.77 -15.15 7.18
C LYS A 12 -9.22 -14.99 6.69
N ALA A 13 -9.72 -13.76 6.64
CA ALA A 13 -11.00 -13.45 6.00
C ALA A 13 -10.91 -13.70 4.50
N LEU A 14 -11.88 -14.40 3.93
CA LEU A 14 -11.97 -14.77 2.52
C LEU A 14 -12.96 -13.89 1.77
N SER A 15 -14.10 -13.58 2.39
CA SER A 15 -15.14 -12.71 1.86
C SER A 15 -15.90 -12.05 3.01
N ALA A 16 -16.74 -11.06 2.70
CA ALA A 16 -17.71 -10.50 3.62
C ALA A 16 -19.00 -10.20 2.88
N ASN A 17 -20.11 -10.73 3.39
CA ASN A 17 -21.45 -10.42 2.90
C ASN A 17 -22.13 -9.58 3.98
N ASP A 18 -22.47 -8.34 3.66
CA ASP A 18 -23.00 -7.34 4.58
C ASP A 18 -22.18 -7.22 5.87
N HIS A 19 -22.69 -7.82 6.94
CA HIS A 19 -22.18 -7.78 8.31
C HIS A 19 -21.61 -9.13 8.76
N SER A 20 -21.27 -10.01 7.83
CA SER A 20 -20.84 -11.39 8.11
C SER A 20 -19.61 -11.77 7.29
N PRO A 21 -18.39 -11.50 7.78
CA PRO A 21 -17.17 -12.04 7.20
C PRO A 21 -17.13 -13.57 7.28
N PHE A 22 -16.64 -14.18 6.19
CA PHE A 22 -16.35 -15.61 6.10
C PHE A 22 -14.84 -15.83 6.20
N PHE A 23 -14.43 -16.71 7.10
CA PHE A 23 -13.02 -16.97 7.38
C PHE A 23 -12.56 -18.31 6.80
N LYS A 24 -11.24 -18.48 6.65
CA LYS A 24 -10.62 -19.69 6.07
C LYS A 24 -10.96 -20.97 6.85
N ASP A 25 -11.20 -20.88 8.14
CA ASP A 25 -11.68 -21.98 8.99
C ASP A 25 -13.18 -22.30 8.82
N GLN A 26 -13.82 -21.74 7.79
CA GLN A 26 -15.25 -21.86 7.47
C GLN A 26 -16.20 -21.25 8.50
N SER A 27 -15.68 -20.52 9.51
CA SER A 27 -16.52 -19.83 10.47
C SER A 27 -17.03 -18.49 9.92
N THR A 28 -18.11 -18.00 10.54
CA THR A 28 -18.66 -16.66 10.33
C THR A 28 -18.89 -15.98 11.67
N VAL A 29 -18.99 -14.65 11.66
CA VAL A 29 -19.41 -13.88 12.83
C VAL A 29 -20.24 -12.69 12.36
N LYS A 30 -21.34 -12.40 13.04
CA LYS A 30 -22.14 -11.20 12.77
C LYS A 30 -21.53 -10.01 13.52
N VAL A 31 -21.24 -8.93 12.82
CA VAL A 31 -20.64 -7.71 13.39
C VAL A 31 -21.52 -6.50 13.16
N GLY A 32 -21.61 -5.59 14.12
CA GLY A 32 -22.33 -4.33 13.93
C GLY A 32 -21.61 -3.38 12.97
N ASN A 33 -20.27 -3.43 12.94
CA ASN A 33 -19.43 -2.56 12.13
C ASN A 33 -18.30 -3.37 11.48
N LEU A 34 -17.93 -3.01 10.25
CA LEU A 34 -16.79 -3.57 9.52
C LEU A 34 -15.82 -2.44 9.15
N ILE A 35 -14.57 -2.56 9.60
CA ILE A 35 -13.52 -1.56 9.33
C ILE A 35 -12.48 -2.19 8.41
N TRP A 36 -12.28 -1.62 7.23
CA TRP A 36 -11.23 -2.03 6.30
C TRP A 36 -9.93 -1.26 6.57
N SER A 37 -8.94 -1.95 7.11
CA SER A 37 -7.61 -1.40 7.42
C SER A 37 -6.51 -2.08 6.61
N THR A 38 -6.75 -2.33 5.32
CA THR A 38 -5.86 -3.08 4.41
C THR A 38 -4.87 -2.20 3.65
N GLY A 39 -4.89 -0.89 3.88
CA GLY A 39 -4.04 0.08 3.17
C GLY A 39 -4.59 0.45 1.79
N PHE A 40 -3.71 0.92 0.91
CA PHE A 40 -4.02 1.38 -0.44
C PHE A 40 -2.99 0.84 -1.44
N LYS A 41 -3.33 0.89 -2.74
CA LYS A 41 -2.38 0.63 -3.84
C LYS A 41 -2.04 1.95 -4.53
N SER A 42 -0.83 2.05 -5.07
CA SER A 42 -0.45 3.19 -5.91
C SER A 42 -1.34 3.25 -7.15
N GLY A 43 -1.84 4.44 -7.48
CA GLY A 43 -2.74 4.67 -8.61
C GLY A 43 -2.03 4.83 -9.95
N ASP A 44 -0.98 4.03 -10.18
CA ASP A 44 0.00 4.21 -11.26
C ASP A 44 -0.49 3.70 -12.62
N SER A 45 -1.56 2.88 -12.62
CA SER A 45 -2.22 2.36 -13.83
C SER A 45 -2.76 3.42 -14.78
N ARG A 46 -2.86 4.68 -14.33
CA ARG A 46 -3.26 5.84 -15.15
C ARG A 46 -2.12 6.33 -16.04
N ILE A 47 -0.87 6.01 -15.71
CA ILE A 47 0.31 6.38 -16.50
C ILE A 47 0.49 5.33 -17.59
N LYS A 48 0.09 5.66 -18.83
CA LYS A 48 0.15 4.75 -19.99
C LYS A 48 1.54 4.70 -20.63
N LEU A 49 2.55 4.37 -19.83
CA LEU A 49 3.94 4.25 -20.28
C LEU A 49 4.51 2.90 -19.79
N PRO A 50 4.23 1.78 -20.47
CA PRO A 50 4.63 0.46 -19.98
C PRO A 50 6.16 0.30 -19.84
N ALA A 51 6.95 1.04 -20.63
CA ALA A 51 8.40 0.97 -20.61
C ALA A 51 9.06 1.46 -19.29
N ILE A 52 8.34 2.22 -18.47
CA ILE A 52 8.88 2.77 -17.21
C ILE A 52 8.41 2.01 -15.97
N PHE A 53 7.67 0.91 -16.11
CA PHE A 53 7.19 0.10 -14.98
C PHE A 53 7.77 -1.32 -15.04
N LYS A 54 8.10 -1.89 -13.88
CA LYS A 54 8.39 -3.33 -13.74
C LYS A 54 7.09 -4.14 -13.73
N GLU A 55 7.19 -5.45 -13.86
CA GLU A 55 6.08 -6.42 -13.77
C GLU A 55 5.19 -6.30 -12.52
N LYS A 56 5.63 -5.60 -11.47
CA LYS A 56 4.89 -5.36 -10.22
C LYS A 56 4.33 -3.94 -10.07
N GLU A 57 4.10 -3.23 -11.17
CA GLU A 57 3.61 -1.84 -11.20
C GLU A 57 4.54 -0.82 -10.49
N MET A 58 5.76 -1.22 -10.13
CA MET A 58 6.75 -0.33 -9.53
C MET A 58 7.50 0.41 -10.63
N PRO A 59 7.56 1.75 -10.60
CA PRO A 59 8.29 2.51 -11.60
C PRO A 59 9.79 2.24 -11.53
N ILE A 60 10.41 2.19 -12.70
CA ILE A 60 11.86 2.09 -12.88
C ILE A 60 12.41 3.52 -12.75
N HIS A 61 13.17 3.76 -11.70
CA HIS A 61 13.84 5.03 -11.49
C HIS A 61 15.12 4.87 -10.69
N LYS A 62 16.03 5.84 -10.80
CA LYS A 62 17.16 6.04 -9.89
C LYS A 62 16.97 7.38 -9.18
N GLY A 63 16.66 7.35 -7.88
CA GLY A 63 16.40 8.56 -7.10
C GLY A 63 15.20 9.40 -7.57
N GLY A 64 14.23 8.79 -8.27
CA GLY A 64 13.09 9.50 -8.87
C GLY A 64 13.26 9.84 -10.35
N VAL A 65 14.48 9.74 -10.90
CA VAL A 65 14.74 9.97 -12.34
C VAL A 65 14.45 8.71 -13.15
N THR A 66 13.63 8.82 -14.19
CA THR A 66 13.33 7.72 -15.13
C THR A 66 14.25 7.74 -16.34
N ASP A 67 14.26 6.67 -17.14
CA ASP A 67 14.96 6.64 -18.43
C ASP A 67 14.25 7.45 -19.53
N SER A 68 13.02 7.92 -19.26
CA SER A 68 12.28 8.80 -20.16
C SER A 68 12.58 10.27 -19.83
N GLN A 69 13.15 10.98 -20.79
CA GLN A 69 13.47 12.40 -20.62
C GLN A 69 12.21 13.22 -20.25
N GLY A 70 12.35 14.07 -19.24
CA GLY A 70 11.26 14.94 -18.76
C GLY A 70 10.28 14.26 -17.80
N LEU A 71 10.47 12.99 -17.46
CA LEU A 71 9.61 12.27 -16.51
C LEU A 71 10.34 11.90 -15.22
N TYR A 72 9.75 12.32 -14.10
CA TYR A 72 10.28 12.13 -12.76
C TYR A 72 9.18 11.64 -11.82
N PHE A 73 9.55 10.79 -10.87
CA PHE A 73 8.70 10.38 -9.76
C PHE A 73 9.13 11.09 -8.48
N LEU A 74 8.17 11.46 -7.64
CA LEU A 74 8.39 12.10 -6.34
C LEU A 74 7.60 11.37 -5.26
N GLY A 75 8.15 11.32 -4.04
CA GLY A 75 7.46 10.72 -2.89
C GLY A 75 7.37 9.20 -2.93
N LEU A 76 8.26 8.53 -3.68
CA LEU A 76 8.35 7.07 -3.65
C LEU A 76 9.25 6.61 -2.50
N PRO A 77 8.96 5.44 -1.89
CA PRO A 77 9.88 4.86 -0.93
C PRO A 77 11.20 4.51 -1.65
N TRP A 78 12.33 4.66 -0.96
CA TRP A 78 13.67 4.30 -1.48
C TRP A 78 14.20 5.15 -2.64
N GLN A 79 13.72 6.38 -2.81
CA GLN A 79 14.41 7.34 -3.68
C GLN A 79 15.80 7.69 -3.13
N TYR A 80 15.85 8.05 -1.84
CA TYR A 80 17.10 8.19 -1.10
C TYR A 80 17.10 7.32 0.16
N ARG A 81 15.99 7.31 0.90
CA ARG A 81 15.78 6.49 2.10
C ARG A 81 14.35 5.93 2.11
N ARG A 82 14.08 4.93 2.97
CA ARG A 82 12.72 4.37 3.12
C ARG A 82 11.68 5.46 3.43
N GLY A 83 12.07 6.49 4.19
CA GLY A 83 11.21 7.61 4.58
C GLY A 83 10.89 8.62 3.48
N SER A 84 11.44 8.50 2.26
CA SER A 84 11.20 9.45 1.17
C SER A 84 9.72 9.57 0.75
N ALA A 85 8.88 8.59 1.08
CA ALA A 85 7.43 8.65 0.86
C ALA A 85 6.64 9.39 1.95
N LEU A 86 7.31 9.84 3.02
CA LEU A 86 6.69 10.53 4.15
C LEU A 86 7.05 12.02 4.07
N LEU A 87 6.11 12.90 4.44
CA LEU A 87 6.32 14.36 4.45
C LEU A 87 7.60 14.76 5.21
N GLN A 88 7.91 14.08 6.32
CA GLN A 88 9.11 14.36 7.11
C GLN A 88 10.43 13.86 6.48
N GLY A 89 10.36 12.92 5.54
CA GLY A 89 11.53 12.45 4.77
C GLY A 89 11.69 13.11 3.39
N GLY A 90 10.74 13.97 3.00
CA GLY A 90 10.78 14.79 1.79
C GLY A 90 11.49 16.14 1.96
N GLY A 91 11.77 16.57 3.21
CA GLY A 91 12.39 17.87 3.48
C GLY A 91 13.87 17.98 3.09
N GLU A 92 14.60 16.86 3.02
CA GLU A 92 16.03 16.84 2.63
C GLU A 92 16.25 16.74 1.10
N VAL A 93 15.18 16.67 0.28
CA VAL A 93 15.28 16.51 -1.18
C VAL A 93 14.94 17.77 -1.98
N ALA A 94 14.90 18.94 -1.33
CA ALA A 94 14.61 20.23 -1.99
C ALA A 94 15.84 20.94 -2.58
N ASP A 95 17.06 20.40 -2.41
CA ASP A 95 18.31 20.99 -2.92
C ASP A 95 18.94 20.15 -4.06
N ILE A 96 18.16 19.89 -5.12
CA ILE A 96 18.66 19.40 -6.41
C ILE A 96 18.13 20.26 -7.55
#